data_AF-A0A7C3CMG0-F1
#
_entry.id   AF-A0A7C3CMG0-F1
#
_cell.length_a   1.000
_cell.length_b   1.000
_cell.length_c   1.000
_cell.angle_alpha   90.00
_cell.angle_beta   90.00
_cell.angle_gamma   90.00
#
_symmetry.space_group_name_H-M   'P 1'
#
loop_
_entity.id
_entity.type
_entity.pdbx_description
1 polymer ?
#
loop_
_entity_poly.entity_id
_entity_poly.type
_entity_poly.pdbx_seq_one_letter_code
_entity_poly.pdbx_strand_id
1 'polypeptide(L)'
;MPQVKLAAIDTNILIYLTAPSDDPPSDIPAETLLLQKKAQHLFTQFREQKIGIALPAVVAGEYLSHSAYSGENKLAQTLETLQAQFVILPFNTHAAEIYASLMHHRKEGGIITRYKDIMGVPRRCLHADIAILATAAAHNIADFYSGERKRFLRELAKATGLTVDIHYLDKVSFQERLL
;
A
#
# COMPACT_ATOMS: atom_id res chain seq x y z
N MET A 1 -23.18 -16.22 0.41
CA MET A 1 -21.79 -16.51 0.00
C MET A 1 -20.87 -16.02 1.11
N PRO A 2 -19.87 -16.78 1.56
CA PRO A 2 -18.93 -16.30 2.58
C PRO A 2 -18.22 -15.05 2.07
N GLN A 3 -18.15 -14.01 2.89
CA GLN A 3 -17.45 -12.76 2.55
C GLN A 3 -15.96 -13.06 2.51
N VAL A 4 -15.33 -12.84 1.36
CA VAL A 4 -13.88 -12.98 1.21
C VAL A 4 -13.22 -11.88 2.04
N LYS A 5 -12.33 -12.25 2.95
CA LYS A 5 -11.53 -11.28 3.72
C LYS A 5 -10.57 -10.58 2.75
N LEU A 6 -10.50 -9.25 2.81
CA LEU A 6 -9.61 -8.46 1.97
C LEU A 6 -8.55 -7.73 2.81
N ALA A 7 -7.35 -7.60 2.25
CA ALA A 7 -6.27 -6.76 2.78
C ALA A 7 -5.84 -5.74 1.73
N ALA A 8 -5.73 -4.46 2.10
CA ALA A 8 -5.28 -3.41 1.21
C ALA A 8 -3.76 -3.26 1.25
N ILE A 9 -3.14 -2.94 0.12
CA ILE A 9 -1.69 -2.73 0.02
C ILE A 9 -1.36 -1.32 -0.51
N ASP A 10 -0.19 -0.83 -0.12
CA ASP A 10 0.45 0.41 -0.60
C ASP A 10 1.26 0.18 -1.88
N THR A 11 1.65 1.27 -2.56
CA THR A 11 2.39 1.26 -3.82
C THR A 11 3.73 0.55 -3.72
N ASN A 12 4.48 0.77 -2.64
CA ASN A 12 5.78 0.10 -2.47
C ASN A 12 5.65 -1.42 -2.40
N ILE A 13 4.59 -1.95 -1.79
CA ILE A 13 4.37 -3.42 -1.74
C ILE A 13 4.11 -3.96 -3.14
N LEU A 14 3.29 -3.28 -3.95
CA LEU A 14 3.03 -3.68 -5.33
C LEU A 14 4.33 -3.65 -6.17
N ILE A 15 5.15 -2.61 -6.01
CA ILE A 15 6.47 -2.52 -6.66
C ILE A 15 7.35 -3.71 -6.28
N TYR A 16 7.48 -4.02 -4.99
CA TYR A 16 8.30 -5.14 -4.53
C TYR A 16 7.77 -6.51 -4.98
N LEU A 17 6.45 -6.67 -5.05
CA LEU A 17 5.82 -7.92 -5.47
C LEU A 17 6.04 -8.21 -6.96
N THR A 18 6.15 -7.17 -7.78
CA THR A 18 6.21 -7.28 -9.25
C THR A 18 7.61 -7.04 -9.82
N ALA A 19 8.57 -6.71 -8.96
CA ALA A 19 9.96 -6.62 -9.35
C ALA A 19 10.50 -8.00 -9.82
N PRO A 20 11.37 -8.05 -10.84
CA PRO A 20 11.97 -9.31 -11.30
C PRO A 20 12.75 -9.99 -10.17
N SER A 21 12.46 -11.25 -9.90
CA SER A 21 13.11 -12.03 -8.82
C SER A 21 14.26 -12.93 -9.27
N ASP A 22 14.27 -13.29 -10.56
CA ASP A 22 15.07 -14.44 -11.01
C ASP A 22 16.49 -14.05 -11.44
N ASP A 23 16.75 -12.76 -11.64
CA ASP A 23 18.08 -12.19 -11.90
C ASP A 23 18.10 -10.69 -11.55
N PRO A 24 18.06 -10.32 -10.25
CA PRO A 24 18.09 -8.92 -9.86
C PRO A 24 19.45 -8.32 -10.26
N PRO A 25 19.49 -7.17 -10.94
CA PRO A 25 20.75 -6.55 -11.30
C PRO A 25 21.61 -6.31 -10.05
N SER A 26 22.93 -6.47 -10.21
CA SER A 26 23.91 -6.53 -9.12
C SER A 26 24.03 -5.25 -8.29
N ASP A 27 23.39 -4.16 -8.75
CA ASP A 27 23.33 -2.85 -8.11
C ASP A 27 22.09 -2.65 -7.22
N ILE A 28 21.16 -3.61 -7.16
CA ILE A 28 20.02 -3.51 -6.25
C ILE A 28 20.50 -3.62 -4.80
N PRO A 29 20.19 -2.63 -3.93
CA PRO A 29 20.54 -2.71 -2.51
C PRO A 29 19.98 -3.97 -1.83
N ALA A 30 20.77 -4.59 -0.95
CA ALA A 30 20.36 -5.79 -0.23
C ALA A 30 19.05 -5.61 0.57
N GLU A 31 18.79 -4.40 1.07
CA GLU A 31 17.53 -4.05 1.73
C GLU A 31 16.32 -4.18 0.80
N THR A 32 16.44 -3.72 -0.45
CA THR A 32 15.38 -3.85 -1.47
C THR A 32 15.09 -5.31 -1.77
N LEU A 33 16.13 -6.15 -1.90
CA LEU A 33 15.97 -7.60 -2.11
C LEU A 33 15.25 -8.27 -0.92
N LEU A 34 15.57 -7.85 0.30
CA LEU A 34 14.88 -8.34 1.50
C LEU A 34 13.39 -7.97 1.49
N LEU A 35 13.06 -6.73 1.11
CA LEU A 35 11.68 -6.27 1.01
C LEU A 35 10.89 -7.00 -0.09
N GLN A 36 11.52 -7.29 -1.24
CA GLN A 36 10.93 -8.15 -2.28
C GLN A 36 10.58 -9.54 -1.75
N LYS A 37 11.52 -10.21 -1.07
CA LYS A 37 11.26 -11.53 -0.44
C LYS A 37 10.13 -11.48 0.58
N LYS A 38 10.07 -10.41 1.40
CA LYS A 38 8.99 -10.22 2.37
C LYS A 38 7.63 -9.98 1.69
N ALA A 39 7.59 -9.23 0.58
CA ALA A 39 6.36 -9.01 -0.18
C ALA A 39 5.83 -10.31 -0.79
N GLN A 40 6.72 -11.13 -1.37
CA GLN A 40 6.38 -12.45 -1.89
C GLN A 40 5.89 -13.40 -0.78
N HIS A 41 6.55 -13.38 0.38
CA HIS A 41 6.11 -14.17 1.54
C HIS A 41 4.72 -13.74 2.01
N LEU A 42 4.48 -12.43 2.14
CA LEU A 42 3.17 -11.88 2.50
C LEU A 42 2.08 -12.33 1.51
N PHE A 43 2.35 -12.28 0.21
CA PHE A 43 1.42 -12.73 -0.82
C PHE A 43 1.12 -14.24 -0.70
N THR A 44 2.13 -15.04 -0.40
CA THR A 44 1.96 -16.48 -0.13
C THR A 44 1.07 -16.70 1.09
N GLN A 45 1.29 -15.95 2.18
CA GLN A 45 0.45 -16.01 3.38
C GLN A 45 -1.01 -15.64 3.08
N PHE A 46 -1.26 -14.60 2.28
CA PHE A 46 -2.62 -14.23 1.88
C PHE A 46 -3.30 -15.35 1.10
N ARG A 47 -2.59 -15.97 0.15
CA ARG A 47 -3.12 -17.11 -0.61
C ARG A 47 -3.43 -18.30 0.30
N GLU A 48 -2.54 -18.66 1.22
CA GLU A 48 -2.75 -19.75 2.18
C GLU A 48 -3.96 -19.48 3.09
N GLN A 49 -4.15 -18.23 3.50
CA GLN A 49 -5.25 -17.79 4.36
C GLN A 49 -6.54 -17.43 3.60
N LYS A 50 -6.55 -17.58 2.26
CA LYS A 50 -7.67 -17.19 1.39
C LYS A 50 -8.08 -15.71 1.56
N ILE A 51 -7.10 -14.84 1.83
CA ILE A 51 -7.27 -13.39 1.88
C ILE A 51 -7.09 -12.85 0.47
N GLY A 52 -8.09 -12.14 -0.04
CA GLY A 52 -7.98 -11.40 -1.30
C GLY A 52 -7.20 -10.10 -1.08
N ILE A 53 -6.57 -9.59 -2.14
CA ILE A 53 -5.80 -8.36 -2.06
C ILE A 53 -6.60 -7.25 -2.72
N ALA A 54 -6.85 -6.22 -1.93
CA ALA A 54 -7.50 -5.00 -2.39
C ALA A 54 -6.44 -3.98 -2.82
N LEU A 55 -6.60 -3.44 -4.02
CA LEU A 55 -5.68 -2.46 -4.58
C LEU A 55 -6.38 -1.11 -4.74
N PRO A 56 -6.13 -0.12 -3.86
CA PRO A 56 -6.64 1.22 -4.07
C PRO A 56 -6.26 1.75 -5.46
N ALA A 57 -7.20 2.34 -6.19
CA ALA A 57 -6.96 2.85 -7.55
C ALA A 57 -5.85 3.90 -7.60
N VAL A 58 -5.66 4.64 -6.50
CA VAL A 58 -4.53 5.57 -6.31
C VAL A 58 -3.19 4.83 -6.40
N VAL A 59 -3.07 3.66 -5.77
CA VAL A 59 -1.88 2.80 -5.85
C VAL A 59 -1.62 2.34 -7.28
N ALA A 60 -2.66 1.86 -7.96
CA ALA A 60 -2.54 1.46 -9.37
C ALA A 60 -2.06 2.63 -10.24
N GLY A 61 -2.60 3.83 -10.03
CA GLY A 61 -2.16 5.05 -10.73
C GLY A 61 -0.69 5.40 -10.46
N GLU A 62 -0.25 5.38 -9.20
CA GLU A 62 1.16 5.63 -8.86
C GLU A 62 2.09 4.59 -9.50
N TYR A 63 1.72 3.32 -9.41
CA TYR A 63 2.46 2.21 -9.98
C TYR A 63 2.62 2.32 -11.51
N LEU A 64 1.53 2.62 -12.21
CA LEU A 64 1.54 2.80 -13.67
C LEU A 64 2.29 4.06 -14.11
N SER A 65 2.37 5.07 -13.24
CA SER A 65 3.17 6.28 -13.49
C SER A 65 4.67 6.08 -13.28
N HIS A 66 5.08 4.97 -12.63
CA HIS A 66 6.49 4.63 -12.47
C HIS A 66 7.08 4.21 -13.81
N SER A 67 8.30 4.69 -14.09
CA SER A 67 8.97 4.60 -15.41
C SER A 67 9.21 3.18 -15.94
N ALA A 68 8.93 2.14 -15.15
CA ALA A 68 9.03 0.74 -15.57
C ALA A 68 8.02 0.34 -16.69
N TYR A 69 6.99 1.17 -16.94
CA TYR A 69 5.94 0.90 -17.93
C TYR A 69 6.01 1.72 -19.22
N SER A 70 7.15 2.35 -19.52
CA SER A 70 7.32 3.11 -20.76
C SER A 70 7.20 2.20 -22.01
N GLY A 71 5.98 2.15 -22.58
CA GLY A 71 5.65 1.47 -23.83
C GLY A 71 4.14 1.19 -23.92
N GLU A 72 3.47 1.63 -25.00
CA GLU A 72 2.00 1.55 -25.14
C GLU A 72 1.45 0.11 -24.97
N ASN A 73 2.16 -0.90 -25.46
CA ASN A 73 1.76 -2.31 -25.33
C ASN A 73 1.89 -2.88 -23.90
N LYS A 74 2.66 -2.23 -23.01
CA LYS A 74 2.85 -2.69 -21.62
C LYS A 74 1.72 -2.24 -20.70
N LEU A 75 1.07 -1.11 -20.98
CA LEU A 75 0.02 -0.55 -20.12
C LEU A 75 -1.21 -1.46 -20.07
N ALA A 76 -1.73 -1.87 -21.23
CA ALA A 76 -2.92 -2.73 -21.30
C ALA A 76 -2.68 -4.09 -20.62
N GLN A 77 -1.56 -4.74 -20.90
CA GLN A 77 -1.18 -6.01 -20.27
C GLN A 77 -1.03 -5.89 -18.75
N THR A 78 -0.45 -4.78 -18.28
CA THR A 78 -0.31 -4.52 -16.85
C THR A 78 -1.67 -4.33 -16.19
N LEU A 79 -2.57 -3.56 -16.82
CA LEU A 79 -3.93 -3.36 -16.32
C LEU A 79 -4.71 -4.68 -16.25
N GLU A 80 -4.66 -5.50 -17.29
CA GLU A 80 -5.27 -6.83 -17.31
C GLU A 80 -4.72 -7.71 -16.17
N THR A 81 -3.41 -7.70 -15.96
CA THR A 81 -2.76 -8.43 -14.87
C THR A 81 -3.23 -7.94 -13.51
N LEU A 82 -3.29 -6.62 -13.30
CA LEU A 82 -3.75 -6.04 -12.04
C LEU A 82 -5.21 -6.39 -11.76
N GLN A 83 -6.08 -6.31 -12.78
CA GLN A 83 -7.50 -6.66 -12.65
C GLN A 83 -7.72 -8.15 -12.41
N ALA A 84 -6.87 -9.02 -12.95
CA ALA A 84 -6.96 -10.46 -12.75
C ALA A 84 -6.50 -10.89 -11.34
N GLN A 85 -5.55 -10.16 -10.74
CA GLN A 85 -4.93 -10.53 -9.47
C GLN A 85 -5.49 -9.78 -8.26
N PHE A 86 -6.06 -8.59 -8.45
CA PHE A 86 -6.44 -7.69 -7.36
C PHE A 86 -7.88 -7.19 -7.48
N VAL A 87 -8.51 -6.95 -6.32
CA VAL A 87 -9.77 -6.21 -6.24
C VAL A 87 -9.46 -4.72 -6.23
N ILE A 88 -9.64 -4.04 -7.38
CA ILE A 88 -9.36 -2.62 -7.48
C ILE A 88 -10.44 -1.80 -6.74
N LEU A 89 -10.01 -1.00 -5.76
CA LEU A 89 -10.91 -0.15 -4.97
C LEU A 89 -10.95 1.27 -5.53
N PRO A 90 -12.10 1.78 -5.99
CA PRO A 90 -12.21 3.14 -6.51
C PRO A 90 -12.10 4.18 -5.38
N PHE A 91 -11.44 5.31 -5.68
CA PHE A 91 -11.54 6.52 -4.87
C PHE A 91 -12.88 7.21 -5.15
N ASN A 92 -13.90 6.92 -4.34
CA ASN A 92 -15.26 7.42 -4.49
C ASN A 92 -15.56 8.60 -3.53
N THR A 93 -16.80 9.09 -3.51
CA THR A 93 -17.22 10.19 -2.62
C THR A 93 -16.98 9.89 -1.15
N HIS A 94 -17.25 8.67 -0.69
CA HIS A 94 -17.00 8.27 0.69
C HIS A 94 -15.49 8.34 1.03
N ALA A 95 -14.63 7.84 0.14
CA ALA A 95 -13.19 7.97 0.29
C ALA A 95 -12.74 9.45 0.30
N ALA A 96 -13.38 10.31 -0.51
CA ALA A 96 -13.11 11.74 -0.51
C ALA A 96 -13.48 12.43 0.82
N GLU A 97 -14.60 12.05 1.43
CA GLU A 97 -15.03 12.55 2.75
C GLU A 97 -14.03 12.15 3.85
N ILE A 98 -13.65 10.87 3.91
CA ILE A 98 -12.63 10.39 4.87
C ILE A 98 -11.31 11.12 4.63
N TYR A 99 -10.88 11.23 3.38
CA TYR A 99 -9.67 11.95 3.00
C TYR A 99 -9.71 13.41 3.47
N ALA A 100 -10.82 14.12 3.26
CA ALA A 100 -10.98 15.49 3.73
C ALA A 100 -10.87 15.60 5.26
N SER A 101 -11.50 14.67 5.99
CA SER A 101 -11.40 14.59 7.46
C SER A 101 -9.96 14.36 7.94
N LEU A 102 -9.24 13.40 7.33
CA LEU A 102 -7.83 13.13 7.62
C LEU A 102 -6.97 14.37 7.34
N MET A 103 -7.24 15.06 6.23
CA MET A 103 -6.51 16.27 5.83
C MET A 103 -6.81 17.46 6.75
N HIS A 104 -8.02 17.57 7.28
CA HIS A 104 -8.40 18.58 8.25
C HIS A 104 -7.69 18.35 9.58
N HIS A 105 -7.77 17.13 10.13
CA HIS A 105 -7.05 16.75 11.35
C HIS A 105 -5.53 16.90 11.21
N ARG A 106 -4.99 16.62 10.02
CA ARG A 106 -3.59 16.85 9.69
C ARG A 106 -3.22 18.35 9.81
N LYS A 107 -4.08 19.27 9.36
CA LYS A 107 -3.85 20.72 9.42
C LYS A 107 -4.02 21.27 10.83
N GLU A 108 -5.07 20.86 11.54
CA GLU A 108 -5.44 21.41 12.84
C GLU A 108 -4.66 20.78 13.99
N GLY A 109 -4.39 19.48 13.93
CA GLY A 109 -3.76 18.72 15.02
C GLY A 109 -2.24 18.93 15.17
N GLY A 110 -1.61 19.80 14.37
CA GLY A 110 -0.16 20.05 14.43
C GLY A 110 0.71 18.83 14.06
N ILE A 111 0.12 17.73 13.60
CA ILE A 111 0.83 16.51 13.14
C ILE A 111 1.80 16.88 12.01
N ILE A 112 1.43 17.83 11.14
CA ILE A 112 2.34 18.38 10.11
C ILE A 112 3.62 18.94 10.72
N THR A 113 3.54 19.72 11.80
CA THR A 113 4.72 20.39 12.38
C THR A 113 5.69 19.36 12.94
N ARG A 114 5.17 18.30 13.58
CA ARG A 114 6.01 17.20 14.09
C ARG A 114 6.67 16.38 12.98
N TYR A 115 5.99 16.15 11.86
CA TYR A 115 6.53 15.28 10.80
C TYR A 115 7.27 16.02 9.67
N LYS A 116 7.00 17.32 9.44
CA LYS A 116 7.76 18.15 8.49
C LYS A 116 9.21 18.32 8.92
N ASP A 117 9.43 18.53 10.22
CA ASP A 117 10.77 18.80 10.75
C ASP A 117 11.60 17.51 10.92
N ILE A 118 10.95 16.34 10.93
CA ILE A 118 11.60 15.05 11.22
C ILE A 118 11.87 14.21 9.96
N MET A 119 11.10 14.35 8.87
CA MET A 119 11.11 13.33 7.80
C MET A 119 11.50 13.82 6.40
N GLY A 120 11.55 15.12 6.11
CA GLY A 120 11.90 15.62 4.76
C GLY A 120 10.98 15.12 3.63
N VAL A 121 9.83 14.51 3.94
CA VAL A 121 8.96 13.85 2.95
C VAL A 121 8.25 14.89 2.07
N PRO A 122 8.30 14.77 0.73
CA PRO A 122 7.61 15.67 -0.18
C PRO A 122 6.11 15.72 0.08
N ARG A 123 5.50 16.91 -0.02
CA ARG A 123 4.04 17.10 0.18
C ARG A 123 3.22 16.12 -0.64
N ARG A 124 3.63 15.83 -1.89
CA ARG A 124 2.90 14.96 -2.83
C ARG A 124 2.76 13.53 -2.30
N CYS A 125 3.83 12.95 -1.73
CA CYS A 125 3.80 11.60 -1.15
C CYS A 125 2.76 11.50 -0.02
N LEU A 126 2.68 12.53 0.83
CA LEU A 126 1.69 12.57 1.92
C LEU A 126 0.24 12.60 1.43
N HIS A 127 -0.03 13.23 0.29
CA HIS A 127 -1.40 13.29 -0.25
C HIS A 127 -1.85 11.93 -0.79
N ALA A 128 -0.98 11.25 -1.54
CA ALA A 128 -1.26 9.91 -2.04
C ALA A 128 -1.46 8.92 -0.90
N ASP A 129 -0.55 8.90 0.08
CA ASP A 129 -0.63 8.02 1.26
C ASP A 129 -1.96 8.14 2.01
N ILE A 130 -2.44 9.37 2.22
CA ILE A 130 -3.71 9.63 2.90
C ILE A 130 -4.88 9.21 2.01
N ALA A 131 -4.81 9.41 0.69
CA ALA A 131 -5.84 8.97 -0.23
C ALA A 131 -5.95 7.45 -0.33
N ILE A 132 -4.81 6.75 -0.29
CA ILE A 132 -4.73 5.28 -0.25
C ILE A 132 -5.40 4.76 1.03
N LEU A 133 -5.04 5.30 2.20
CA LEU A 133 -5.66 4.94 3.48
C LEU A 133 -7.17 5.24 3.49
N ALA A 134 -7.57 6.41 3.01
CA ALA A 134 -8.97 6.80 2.93
C ALA A 134 -9.79 5.86 2.02
N THR A 135 -9.19 5.41 0.91
CA THR A 135 -9.80 4.42 0.02
C THR A 135 -10.00 3.10 0.75
N ALA A 136 -8.97 2.57 1.41
CA ALA A 136 -9.09 1.32 2.17
C ALA A 136 -10.19 1.41 3.25
N ALA A 137 -10.22 2.51 4.00
CA ALA A 137 -11.22 2.75 5.04
C ALA A 137 -12.65 2.84 4.49
N ALA A 138 -12.87 3.57 3.38
CA ALA A 138 -14.18 3.73 2.76
C ALA A 138 -14.79 2.40 2.27
N HIS A 139 -13.94 1.41 1.98
CA HIS A 139 -14.34 0.08 1.55
C HIS A 139 -14.33 -0.94 2.71
N ASN A 140 -14.29 -0.47 3.97
CA ASN A 140 -14.28 -1.29 5.18
C ASN A 140 -13.15 -2.33 5.23
N ILE A 141 -11.99 -2.00 4.68
CA ILE A 141 -10.82 -2.87 4.74
C ILE A 141 -10.17 -2.72 6.10
N ALA A 142 -10.21 -3.79 6.90
CA ALA A 142 -9.65 -3.79 8.26
C ALA A 142 -8.11 -3.81 8.26
N ASP A 143 -7.48 -4.53 7.32
CA ASP A 143 -6.03 -4.71 7.29
C ASP A 143 -5.40 -3.92 6.13
N PHE A 144 -4.53 -2.94 6.44
CA PHE A 144 -3.78 -2.15 5.45
C PHE A 144 -2.28 -2.36 5.60
N TYR A 145 -1.58 -2.75 4.54
CA TYR A 145 -0.15 -3.03 4.55
C TYR A 145 0.62 -1.94 3.80
N SER A 146 1.66 -1.38 4.43
CA SER A 146 2.57 -0.41 3.81
C SER A 146 4.00 -0.92 3.77
N GLY A 147 4.73 -0.55 2.70
CA GLY A 147 6.15 -0.87 2.53
C GLY A 147 7.06 -0.06 3.46
N GLU A 148 6.57 1.06 4.00
CA GLU A 148 7.35 2.00 4.80
C GLU A 148 6.69 2.27 6.16
N ARG A 149 7.50 2.63 7.15
CA ARG A 149 7.02 2.99 8.50
C ARG A 149 6.40 4.39 8.51
N LYS A 150 5.22 4.52 7.90
CA LYS A 150 4.40 5.74 7.89
C LYS A 150 3.65 5.89 9.22
N ARG A 151 4.36 6.21 10.31
CA ARG A 151 3.78 6.35 11.66
C ARG A 151 2.65 7.38 11.71
N PHE A 152 2.78 8.46 10.94
CA PHE A 152 1.76 9.50 10.83
C PHE A 152 0.40 8.96 10.35
N LEU A 153 0.36 7.93 9.49
CA LEU A 153 -0.90 7.33 9.03
C LEU A 153 -1.65 6.64 10.18
N ARG A 154 -0.94 5.97 11.09
CA ARG A 154 -1.56 5.38 12.28
C ARG A 154 -2.10 6.45 13.22
N GLU A 155 -1.34 7.51 13.43
CA GLU A 155 -1.79 8.63 14.26
C GLU A 155 -3.04 9.30 13.67
N LEU A 156 -3.07 9.53 12.36
CA LEU A 156 -4.22 10.09 11.67
C LEU A 156 -5.43 9.16 11.72
N ALA A 157 -5.26 7.87 11.45
CA ALA A 157 -6.32 6.87 11.55
C ALA A 157 -6.93 6.86 12.96
N LYS A 158 -6.08 6.85 14.01
CA LYS A 158 -6.52 6.90 15.40
C LYS A 158 -7.24 8.21 15.73
N ALA A 159 -6.71 9.35 15.30
CA ALA A 159 -7.30 10.66 15.58
C ALA A 159 -8.67 10.85 14.92
N THR A 160 -8.91 10.17 13.80
CA THR A 160 -10.17 10.21 13.05
C THR A 160 -11.11 9.04 13.35
N GLY A 161 -10.72 8.15 14.27
CA GLY A 161 -11.53 6.99 14.66
C GLY A 161 -11.66 5.91 13.57
N LEU A 162 -10.77 5.90 12.58
CA LEU A 162 -10.78 4.86 11.54
C LEU A 162 -10.40 3.50 12.13
N THR A 163 -11.20 2.48 11.82
CA THR A 163 -10.98 1.09 12.21
C THR A 163 -10.14 0.36 11.16
N VAL A 164 -8.92 0.85 10.91
CA VAL A 164 -7.96 0.24 9.99
C VAL A 164 -6.67 -0.08 10.74
N ASP A 165 -6.33 -1.36 10.79
CA ASP A 165 -5.06 -1.86 11.30
C ASP A 165 -3.99 -1.73 10.22
N ILE A 166 -3.05 -0.82 10.47
CA ILE A 166 -1.91 -0.63 9.58
C ILE A 166 -0.84 -1.65 9.95
N HIS A 167 -0.26 -2.31 8.96
CA HIS A 167 0.82 -3.28 9.04
C HIS A 167 2.00 -2.79 8.21
N TYR A 168 3.21 -3.19 8.56
CA TYR A 168 4.42 -2.77 7.85
C TYR A 168 5.19 -3.97 7.34
N LEU A 169 5.63 -3.89 6.08
CA LEU A 169 6.31 -4.98 5.41
C LEU A 169 7.58 -5.43 6.13
N ASP A 170 8.33 -4.49 6.71
CA ASP A 170 9.55 -4.78 7.45
C ASP A 170 9.33 -5.64 8.71
N LYS A 171 8.10 -5.64 9.26
CA LYS A 171 7.69 -6.48 10.40
C LYS A 171 7.12 -7.83 10.00
N VAL A 172 6.94 -8.12 8.71
CA VAL A 172 6.56 -9.45 8.25
C VAL A 172 7.70 -10.40 8.56
N SER A 173 7.46 -11.30 9.52
CA SER A 173 8.40 -12.35 9.90
C SER A 173 8.34 -13.48 8.90
N PHE A 174 9.48 -13.94 8.41
CA PHE A 174 9.57 -15.27 7.83
C PHE A 174 9.28 -16.26 8.96
N GLN A 175 8.16 -16.98 8.89
CA GLN A 175 8.14 -18.26 9.57
C GLN A 175 9.05 -19.17 8.74
N GLU A 176 10.28 -19.37 9.21
CA GLU A 176 11.10 -20.48 8.76
C GLU A 176 10.33 -21.75 9.08
N ARG A 177 9.50 -22.22 8.14
CA ARG A 177 9.24 -23.66 8.07
C ARG A 177 10.55 -24.24 7.59
N LEU A 178 11.39 -24.60 8.56
CA LEU A 178 12.47 -25.56 8.41
C LEU A 178 11.93 -26.71 7.54
N LEU A 179 12.43 -26.78 6.30
CA LEU A 179 12.41 -28.00 5.51
C LEU A 179 13.44 -28.97 6.08
#